data_AF-A0A377K0U4-F1
#
_entry.id   AF-A0A377K0U4-F1
#
_cell.length_a   1.000
_cell.length_b   1.000
_cell.length_c   1.000
_cell.angle_alpha   90.00
_cell.angle_beta   90.00
_cell.angle_gamma   90.00
#
_symmetry.space_group_name_H-M   'P 1'
#
loop_
_entity.id
_entity.type
_entity.pdbx_description
1 polymer ?
#
loop_
_entity_poly.entity_id
_entity_poly.type
_entity_poly.pdbx_seq_one_letter_code
_entity_poly.pdbx_strand_id
1 'polypeptide(L)'
;MGYTAGVETTTGPLGQGIANAVGMAIAEKTLAAQFNRPGHDIVDHYTYAFMGDGCMMEGISHEVCSLAGTLKLGKLIAFYDDNGISIDGHVEGWFTDDTAMRFEAYGWHVIRDIDGHDAASIKRAVEEARAVTDKPSLLMCKTIIGFGSPNKAGTHDSHGAPLGDAEIALTREQLGWKYAPFEIPSEIYAQWDAKEAGQAKESAWNEKFAAYAKAYPQEAAEFTRRMKGENAV
;
A
#
# COMPACT_ATOMS: atom_id res chain seq x y z
N MET A 1 -6.84 -2.13 -17.04
CA MET A 1 -6.85 -3.11 -15.94
C MET A 1 -7.22 -4.48 -16.49
N GLY A 2 -6.79 -5.57 -15.85
CA GLY A 2 -7.18 -6.94 -16.23
C GLY A 2 -6.15 -7.78 -16.99
N TYR A 3 -4.91 -7.31 -17.16
CA TYR A 3 -3.82 -8.10 -17.77
C TYR A 3 -3.08 -9.00 -16.78
N THR A 4 -3.07 -8.64 -15.50
CA THR A 4 -2.36 -9.35 -14.43
C THR A 4 -3.27 -9.47 -13.22
N ALA A 5 -3.47 -10.69 -12.73
CA ALA A 5 -4.27 -10.93 -11.54
C ALA A 5 -3.65 -10.25 -10.30
N GLY A 6 -4.48 -9.61 -9.47
CA GLY A 6 -4.04 -8.89 -8.26
C GLY A 6 -3.52 -7.46 -8.48
N VAL A 7 -3.49 -6.96 -9.72
CA VAL A 7 -3.17 -5.54 -10.00
C VAL A 7 -4.45 -4.69 -9.96
N GLU A 8 -4.62 -3.94 -8.88
CA GLU A 8 -5.84 -3.16 -8.60
C GLU A 8 -6.01 -1.90 -9.46
N THR A 9 -4.91 -1.28 -9.90
CA THR A 9 -4.96 -0.10 -10.77
C THR A 9 -3.73 0.00 -11.67
N THR A 10 -3.84 0.75 -12.76
CA THR A 10 -2.70 1.07 -13.63
C THR A 10 -1.95 2.27 -13.05
N THR A 11 -0.70 2.05 -12.66
CA THR A 11 0.24 3.09 -12.23
C THR A 11 1.36 3.27 -13.27
N GLY A 12 2.44 3.97 -12.91
CA GLY A 12 3.51 4.40 -13.82
C GLY A 12 3.64 5.92 -13.80
N PRO A 13 2.57 6.67 -14.12
CA PRO A 13 2.51 8.11 -13.85
C PRO A 13 2.55 8.35 -12.34
N LEU A 14 3.59 9.06 -11.87
CA LEU A 14 3.81 9.34 -10.46
C LEU A 14 2.63 10.12 -9.85
N GLY A 15 2.35 9.90 -8.57
CA GLY A 15 1.24 10.54 -7.84
C GLY A 15 -0.16 9.94 -8.10
N GLN A 16 -0.44 9.35 -9.26
CA GLN A 16 -1.78 8.82 -9.55
C GLN A 16 -2.16 7.61 -8.67
N GLY A 17 -1.18 6.79 -8.28
CA GLY A 17 -1.45 5.63 -7.42
C GLY A 17 -2.04 5.99 -6.05
N ILE A 18 -1.53 7.06 -5.40
CA ILE A 18 -2.09 7.54 -4.13
C ILE A 18 -3.47 8.17 -4.35
N ALA A 19 -3.69 8.86 -5.47
CA ALA A 19 -5.02 9.37 -5.83
C ALA A 19 -6.05 8.23 -5.99
N ASN A 20 -5.67 7.13 -6.66
CA ASN A 20 -6.52 5.94 -6.76
C ASN A 20 -6.83 5.35 -5.38
N ALA A 21 -5.81 5.20 -4.52
CA ALA A 21 -5.97 4.68 -3.16
C ALA A 21 -6.92 5.55 -2.31
N VAL A 22 -6.83 6.87 -2.41
CA VAL A 22 -7.79 7.78 -1.76
C VAL A 22 -9.22 7.51 -2.24
N GLY A 23 -9.44 7.34 -3.55
CA GLY A 23 -10.74 6.97 -4.11
C GLY A 23 -11.25 5.62 -3.59
N MET A 24 -10.39 4.59 -3.52
CA MET A 24 -10.73 3.28 -2.98
C MET A 24 -11.12 3.35 -1.49
N ALA A 25 -10.39 4.11 -0.68
CA ALA A 25 -10.70 4.31 0.74
C ALA A 25 -12.02 5.09 0.94
N ILE A 26 -12.32 6.07 0.08
CA ILE A 26 -13.63 6.74 0.06
C ILE A 26 -14.74 5.73 -0.26
N ALA A 27 -14.53 4.86 -1.24
CA ALA A 27 -15.50 3.83 -1.61
C ALA A 27 -15.76 2.85 -0.46
N GLU A 28 -14.72 2.34 0.19
CA GLU A 28 -14.84 1.47 1.36
C GLU A 28 -15.66 2.14 2.47
N LYS A 29 -15.27 3.36 2.87
CA LYS A 29 -15.95 4.10 3.94
C LYS A 29 -17.41 4.39 3.61
N THR A 30 -17.69 4.73 2.36
CA THR A 30 -19.04 5.01 1.88
C THR A 30 -19.91 3.76 1.86
N LEU A 31 -19.37 2.64 1.36
CA LEU A 31 -20.08 1.36 1.33
C LEU A 31 -20.29 0.80 2.73
N ALA A 32 -19.31 0.88 3.61
CA ALA A 32 -19.45 0.50 5.02
C ALA A 32 -20.56 1.30 5.71
N ALA A 33 -20.59 2.62 5.54
CA ALA A 33 -21.64 3.46 6.12
C ALA A 33 -23.04 3.16 5.58
N GLN A 34 -23.15 2.72 4.32
CA GLN A 34 -24.44 2.41 3.68
C GLN A 34 -24.95 1.00 4.01
N PHE A 35 -24.06 0.02 4.07
CA PHE A 35 -24.43 -1.40 4.09
C PHE A 35 -24.11 -2.12 5.39
N ASN A 36 -23.19 -1.66 6.22
CA ASN A 36 -23.02 -2.28 7.53
C ASN A 36 -24.26 -2.02 8.40
N ARG A 37 -24.59 -2.99 9.25
CA ARG A 37 -25.72 -2.97 10.17
C ARG A 37 -25.25 -3.49 11.53
N PRO A 38 -25.93 -3.19 12.65
CA PRO A 38 -25.57 -3.76 13.94
C PRO A 38 -25.47 -5.29 13.88
N GLY A 39 -24.28 -5.82 14.20
CA GLY A 39 -23.98 -7.26 14.11
C GLY A 39 -23.57 -7.77 12.73
N HIS A 40 -23.47 -6.90 11.72
CA HIS A 40 -23.11 -7.26 10.35
C HIS A 40 -22.20 -6.20 9.70
N ASP A 41 -20.89 -6.41 9.81
CA ASP A 41 -19.88 -5.63 9.11
C ASP A 41 -19.44 -6.40 7.85
N ILE A 42 -20.10 -6.11 6.73
CA ILE A 42 -19.84 -6.78 5.44
C ILE A 42 -18.84 -6.01 4.56
N VAL A 43 -18.62 -4.72 4.85
CA VAL A 43 -17.57 -3.91 4.25
C VAL A 43 -16.64 -3.47 5.37
N ASP A 44 -15.47 -4.10 5.43
CA ASP A 44 -14.44 -3.79 6.41
C ASP A 44 -13.06 -4.20 5.86
N HIS A 45 -12.41 -3.28 5.15
CA HIS A 45 -11.06 -3.53 4.63
C HIS A 45 -10.21 -2.25 4.63
N TYR A 46 -8.90 -2.44 4.56
CA TYR A 46 -7.93 -1.35 4.49
C TYR A 46 -7.50 -1.11 3.05
N THR A 47 -7.10 0.12 2.78
CA THR A 47 -6.41 0.49 1.53
C THR A 47 -4.95 0.80 1.86
N TYR A 48 -4.04 0.07 1.22
CA TYR A 48 -2.60 0.29 1.34
C TYR A 48 -2.04 0.87 0.04
N ALA A 49 -1.14 1.85 0.14
CA ALA A 49 -0.46 2.43 -1.01
C ALA A 49 1.04 2.56 -0.72
N PHE A 50 1.87 2.18 -1.69
CA PHE A 50 3.31 2.45 -1.64
C PHE A 50 3.61 3.66 -2.54
N MET A 51 4.47 4.55 -2.06
CA MET A 51 4.87 5.76 -2.77
C MET A 51 6.33 6.12 -2.46
N GLY A 52 7.01 6.78 -3.39
CA GLY A 52 8.35 7.32 -3.17
C GLY A 52 8.39 8.83 -3.40
N ASP A 53 9.60 9.40 -3.43
CA ASP A 53 9.83 10.85 -3.58
C ASP A 53 9.12 11.46 -4.79
N GLY A 54 9.15 10.76 -5.93
CA GLY A 54 8.47 11.19 -7.16
C GLY A 54 6.97 11.42 -6.96
N CYS A 55 6.30 10.54 -6.23
CA CYS A 55 4.88 10.72 -5.89
C CYS A 55 4.67 11.87 -4.91
N MET A 56 5.59 12.09 -3.97
CA MET A 56 5.50 13.16 -2.97
C MET A 56 5.66 14.55 -3.58
N MET A 57 6.46 14.68 -4.64
CA MET A 57 6.68 15.93 -5.36
C MET A 57 5.52 16.29 -6.31
N GLU A 58 4.82 15.30 -6.85
CA GLU A 58 3.69 15.55 -7.74
C GLU A 58 2.53 16.27 -7.02
N GLY A 59 2.04 17.36 -7.62
CA GLY A 59 1.02 18.22 -7.02
C GLY A 59 -0.30 17.51 -6.72
N ILE A 60 -0.64 16.46 -7.48
CA ILE A 60 -1.82 15.64 -7.22
C ILE A 60 -1.79 14.99 -5.83
N SER A 61 -0.59 14.69 -5.30
CA SER A 61 -0.45 14.14 -3.95
C SER A 61 -0.92 15.13 -2.88
N HIS A 62 -0.69 16.43 -3.07
CA HIS A 62 -1.24 17.47 -2.19
C HIS A 62 -2.76 17.46 -2.21
N GLU A 63 -3.37 17.49 -3.40
CA GLU A 63 -4.83 17.55 -3.56
C GLU A 63 -5.52 16.39 -2.83
N VAL A 64 -5.09 15.16 -3.14
CA VAL A 64 -5.77 13.96 -2.65
C VAL A 64 -5.45 13.66 -1.19
N CYS A 65 -4.23 13.94 -0.72
CA CYS A 65 -3.89 13.74 0.68
C CYS A 65 -4.53 14.80 1.58
N SER A 66 -4.65 16.05 1.13
CA SER A 66 -5.43 17.09 1.81
C SER A 66 -6.89 16.67 1.97
N LEU A 67 -7.50 16.15 0.89
CA LEU A 67 -8.86 15.62 0.92
C LEU A 67 -8.99 14.41 1.87
N ALA A 68 -8.06 13.46 1.82
CA ALA A 68 -8.10 12.26 2.64
C ALA A 68 -8.06 12.56 4.15
N GLY A 69 -7.24 13.54 4.55
CA GLY A 69 -7.19 14.01 5.94
C GLY A 69 -8.48 14.71 6.36
N THR A 70 -9.01 15.59 5.51
CA THR A 70 -10.32 16.25 5.72
C THR A 70 -11.46 15.23 5.90
N LEU A 71 -11.45 14.16 5.10
CA LEU A 71 -12.47 13.10 5.14
C LEU A 71 -12.23 12.05 6.24
N LYS A 72 -11.13 12.16 7.00
CA LYS A 72 -10.79 11.23 8.10
C LYS A 72 -10.79 9.77 7.63
N LEU A 73 -10.04 9.47 6.57
CA LEU A 73 -9.97 8.12 6.00
C LEU A 73 -9.05 7.19 6.81
N GLY A 74 -9.49 6.80 8.02
CA GLY A 74 -8.68 6.01 8.96
C GLY A 74 -8.20 4.64 8.49
N LYS A 75 -8.80 4.10 7.42
CA LYS A 75 -8.38 2.83 6.81
C LYS A 75 -7.44 2.99 5.60
N LEU A 76 -7.03 4.22 5.29
CA LEU A 76 -5.98 4.51 4.31
C LEU A 76 -4.63 4.58 5.01
N ILE A 77 -3.72 3.69 4.63
CA ILE A 77 -2.36 3.61 5.16
C ILE A 77 -1.38 3.67 3.99
N ALA A 78 -0.60 4.75 3.92
CA ALA A 78 0.41 4.96 2.90
C ALA A 78 1.81 4.67 3.45
N PHE A 79 2.63 3.95 2.70
CA PHE A 79 4.05 3.73 2.97
C PHE A 79 4.85 4.63 2.05
N TYR A 80 5.64 5.50 2.64
CA TYR A 80 6.62 6.30 1.93
C TYR A 80 7.97 5.61 1.99
N ASP A 81 8.45 5.16 0.83
CA ASP A 81 9.83 4.74 0.64
C ASP A 81 10.74 5.97 0.65
N ASP A 82 11.22 6.31 1.85
CA ASP A 82 12.02 7.48 2.15
C ASP A 82 13.51 7.09 2.02
N ASN A 83 13.95 7.03 0.76
CA ASN A 83 15.30 6.58 0.39
C ASN A 83 16.24 7.73 -0.01
N GLY A 84 15.70 8.95 -0.18
CA GLY A 84 16.46 10.17 -0.46
C GLY A 84 17.02 10.29 -1.88
N ILE A 85 16.59 9.45 -2.82
CA ILE A 85 17.10 9.39 -4.21
C ILE A 85 15.95 9.48 -5.22
N SER A 86 16.07 10.39 -6.18
CA SER A 86 15.30 10.38 -7.42
C SER A 86 16.21 10.02 -8.62
N ILE A 87 15.67 10.08 -9.84
CA ILE A 87 16.42 9.80 -11.07
C ILE A 87 17.68 10.68 -11.18
N ASP A 88 17.57 11.95 -10.82
CA ASP A 88 18.67 12.92 -10.95
C ASP A 88 19.69 12.85 -9.80
N GLY A 89 19.48 11.96 -8.81
CA GLY A 89 20.38 11.77 -7.67
C GLY A 89 19.72 12.09 -6.33
N HIS A 90 20.51 12.63 -5.41
CA HIS A 90 20.05 12.98 -4.06
C HIS A 90 19.02 14.11 -4.12
N VAL A 91 17.86 13.89 -3.48
CA VAL A 91 16.71 14.80 -3.59
C VAL A 91 16.93 16.15 -2.91
N GLU A 92 17.89 16.28 -2.00
CA GLU A 92 18.17 17.49 -1.19
C GLU A 92 18.41 18.77 -2.02
N GLY A 93 18.78 18.63 -3.30
CA GLY A 93 18.98 19.76 -4.21
C GLY A 93 17.67 20.44 -4.68
N TRP A 94 16.53 19.75 -4.59
CA TRP A 94 15.24 20.22 -5.15
C TRP A 94 14.00 19.82 -4.34
N PHE A 95 14.14 18.92 -3.36
CA PHE A 95 13.07 18.47 -2.48
C PHE A 95 13.60 18.37 -1.05
N THR A 96 13.27 19.39 -0.26
CA THR A 96 13.73 19.57 1.14
C THR A 96 12.54 19.76 2.10
N ASP A 97 11.35 19.34 1.67
CA ASP A 97 10.13 19.40 2.47
C ASP A 97 10.33 18.64 3.79
N ASP A 98 9.84 19.21 4.89
CA ASP A 98 9.45 18.40 6.03
C ASP A 98 8.13 17.68 5.67
N THR A 99 8.29 16.51 5.05
CA THR A 99 7.16 15.68 4.61
C THR A 99 6.25 15.31 5.77
N ALA A 100 6.81 15.10 6.97
CA ALA A 100 6.01 14.76 8.13
C ALA A 100 5.10 15.93 8.54
N MET A 101 5.66 17.14 8.68
CA MET A 101 4.88 18.35 8.97
C MET A 101 3.84 18.64 7.90
N ARG A 102 4.17 18.41 6.62
CA ARG A 102 3.23 18.58 5.50
C ARG A 102 2.00 17.69 5.66
N PHE A 103 2.19 16.41 5.98
CA PHE A 103 1.09 15.46 6.15
C PHE A 103 0.32 15.68 7.46
N GLU A 104 1.00 16.06 8.54
CA GLU A 104 0.34 16.47 9.79
C GLU A 104 -0.57 17.68 9.57
N ALA A 105 -0.15 18.65 8.75
CA ALA A 105 -0.96 19.80 8.38
C ALA A 105 -2.21 19.42 7.58
N TYR A 106 -2.18 18.32 6.80
CA TYR A 106 -3.37 17.75 6.16
C TYR A 106 -4.28 17.00 7.14
N GLY A 107 -3.85 16.74 8.37
CA GLY A 107 -4.60 15.96 9.36
C GLY A 107 -4.31 14.46 9.34
N TRP A 108 -3.16 14.04 8.80
CA TRP A 108 -2.72 12.65 8.84
C TRP A 108 -2.06 12.30 10.18
N HIS A 109 -2.10 11.02 10.52
CA HIS A 109 -1.19 10.44 11.50
C HIS A 109 0.13 10.08 10.80
N VAL A 110 1.26 10.54 11.32
CA VAL A 110 2.58 10.27 10.73
C VAL A 110 3.42 9.46 11.71
N ILE A 111 3.94 8.32 11.25
CA ILE A 111 4.92 7.51 11.97
C ILE A 111 6.27 7.71 11.28
N ARG A 112 7.21 8.29 12.02
CA ARG A 112 8.54 8.69 11.54
C ARG A 112 9.58 7.61 11.82
N ASP A 113 10.71 7.70 11.13
CA ASP A 113 11.93 6.95 11.41
C ASP A 113 11.73 5.43 11.50
N ILE A 114 10.81 4.89 10.68
CA ILE A 114 10.63 3.44 10.58
C ILE A 114 11.84 2.91 9.83
N ASP A 115 12.63 2.05 10.47
CA ASP A 115 13.64 1.26 9.76
C ASP A 115 12.96 0.36 8.72
N GLY A 116 13.07 0.73 7.45
CA GLY A 116 12.46 0.02 6.33
C GLY A 116 13.17 -1.29 5.98
N HIS A 117 14.29 -1.62 6.64
CA HIS A 117 14.98 -2.90 6.54
C HIS A 117 14.73 -3.81 7.75
N ASP A 118 13.93 -3.38 8.73
CA ASP A 118 13.44 -4.20 9.84
C ASP A 118 11.94 -4.53 9.69
N ALA A 119 11.65 -5.77 9.31
CA ALA A 119 10.27 -6.27 9.18
C ALA A 119 9.46 -6.15 10.47
N ALA A 120 10.09 -6.26 11.65
CA ALA A 120 9.40 -6.10 12.92
C ALA A 120 9.05 -4.62 13.18
N SER A 121 9.91 -3.69 12.77
CA SER A 121 9.64 -2.25 12.81
C SER A 121 8.44 -1.88 11.95
N ILE A 122 8.42 -2.33 10.70
CA ILE A 122 7.30 -2.10 9.77
C ILE A 122 6.01 -2.70 10.34
N LYS A 123 6.05 -3.93 10.87
CA LYS A 123 4.88 -4.57 11.47
C LYS A 123 4.30 -3.74 12.62
N ARG A 124 5.13 -3.24 13.54
CA ARG A 124 4.69 -2.39 14.65
C ARG A 124 4.02 -1.11 14.14
N ALA A 125 4.61 -0.46 13.14
CA ALA A 125 4.06 0.75 12.55
C ALA A 125 2.69 0.50 11.87
N VAL A 126 2.52 -0.64 11.19
CA VAL A 126 1.22 -1.02 10.62
C VAL A 126 0.18 -1.26 11.71
N GLU A 127 0.55 -1.91 12.81
CA GLU A 127 -0.34 -2.14 13.95
C GLU A 127 -0.74 -0.83 14.63
N GLU A 128 0.21 0.10 14.80
CA GLU A 128 -0.03 1.46 15.31
C GLU A 128 -0.99 2.24 14.40
N ALA A 129 -0.72 2.25 13.09
CA ALA A 129 -1.57 2.94 12.12
C ALA A 129 -3.00 2.40 12.09
N ARG A 130 -3.17 1.07 12.19
CA ARG A 130 -4.50 0.44 12.27
C ARG A 130 -5.26 0.78 13.54
N ALA A 131 -4.58 1.18 14.62
CA ALA A 131 -5.22 1.64 15.85
C ALA A 131 -5.76 3.07 15.73
N VAL A 132 -5.28 3.86 14.77
CA VAL A 132 -5.75 5.23 14.50
C VAL A 132 -6.86 5.21 13.47
N THR A 133 -8.10 5.19 13.95
CA THR A 133 -9.28 5.01 13.08
C THR A 133 -9.88 6.30 12.52
N ASP A 134 -9.44 7.47 12.99
CA ASP A 134 -10.01 8.78 12.66
C ASP A 134 -9.10 9.64 11.75
N LYS A 135 -7.95 9.13 11.33
CA LYS A 135 -7.01 9.81 10.44
C LYS A 135 -6.34 8.82 9.49
N PRO A 136 -6.15 9.16 8.20
CA PRO A 136 -5.25 8.38 7.35
C PRO A 136 -3.83 8.40 7.92
N SER A 137 -3.04 7.36 7.66
CA SER A 137 -1.70 7.20 8.22
C SER A 137 -0.61 7.21 7.14
N LEU A 138 0.47 7.93 7.39
CA LEU A 138 1.70 7.91 6.61
C LEU A 138 2.80 7.23 7.43
N LEU A 139 3.33 6.13 6.90
CA LEU A 139 4.48 5.41 7.45
C LEU A 139 5.72 5.83 6.66
N MET A 140 6.61 6.58 7.28
CA MET A 140 7.86 7.01 6.67
C MET A 140 8.95 5.96 6.90
N CYS A 141 9.14 5.11 5.88
CA CYS A 141 10.08 4.00 5.91
C CYS A 141 11.42 4.46 5.37
N LYS A 142 12.42 4.60 6.24
CA LYS A 142 13.80 4.89 5.85
C LYS A 142 14.41 3.66 5.20
N THR A 143 14.76 3.74 3.93
CA THR A 143 15.38 2.64 3.19
C THR A 143 16.66 3.09 2.48
N ILE A 144 17.29 2.14 1.80
CA ILE A 144 18.45 2.39 0.93
C ILE A 144 18.05 1.83 -0.43
N ILE A 145 17.95 2.70 -1.44
CA ILE A 145 17.66 2.27 -2.81
C ILE A 145 18.71 1.25 -3.26
N GLY A 146 18.30 0.16 -3.90
CA GLY A 146 19.23 -0.89 -4.33
C GLY A 146 19.95 -1.63 -3.19
N PHE A 147 19.41 -1.63 -1.97
CA PHE A 147 20.00 -2.31 -0.80
C PHE A 147 20.49 -3.73 -1.14
N GLY A 148 21.68 -4.06 -0.64
CA GLY A 148 22.36 -5.33 -0.89
C GLY A 148 23.32 -5.31 -2.08
N SER A 149 23.18 -4.37 -3.02
CA SER A 149 24.15 -4.17 -4.11
C SER A 149 25.39 -3.43 -3.60
N PRO A 150 26.58 -4.05 -3.61
CA PRO A 150 27.77 -3.43 -3.00
C PRO A 150 28.19 -2.11 -3.65
N ASN A 151 28.01 -1.95 -4.96
CA ASN A 151 28.48 -0.76 -5.69
C ASN A 151 27.36 0.20 -6.10
N LYS A 152 26.09 -0.21 -6.07
CA LYS A 152 24.96 0.63 -6.51
C LYS A 152 23.92 0.93 -5.42
N ALA A 153 24.03 0.34 -4.23
CA ALA A 153 23.15 0.71 -3.12
C ALA A 153 23.34 2.20 -2.75
N GLY A 154 22.23 2.91 -2.54
CA GLY A 154 22.22 4.33 -2.18
C GLY A 154 22.52 5.28 -3.35
N THR A 155 22.51 4.81 -4.60
CA THR A 155 22.80 5.64 -5.77
C THR A 155 21.67 5.61 -6.81
N HIS A 156 21.60 6.67 -7.62
CA HIS A 156 20.63 6.77 -8.73
C HIS A 156 20.85 5.72 -9.83
N ASP A 157 22.05 5.13 -9.93
CA ASP A 157 22.36 4.06 -10.89
C ASP A 157 21.57 2.76 -10.64
N SER A 158 20.97 2.61 -9.46
CA SER A 158 20.10 1.48 -9.11
C SER A 158 18.61 1.70 -9.43
N HIS A 159 18.23 2.90 -9.87
CA HIS A 159 16.82 3.27 -10.03
C HIS A 159 16.16 2.65 -11.27
N GLY A 160 16.73 2.91 -12.46
CA GLY A 160 16.03 2.68 -13.74
C GLY A 160 16.77 1.78 -14.73
N ALA A 161 17.92 1.21 -14.34
CA ALA A 161 18.75 0.39 -15.21
C ALA A 161 19.04 -0.98 -14.57
N PRO A 162 19.22 -2.04 -15.38
CA PRO A 162 19.69 -3.32 -14.87
C PRO A 162 21.00 -3.16 -14.08
N LEU A 163 21.15 -3.93 -12.99
CA LEU A 163 22.38 -3.92 -12.20
C LEU A 163 23.61 -4.34 -13.04
N GLY A 164 23.42 -5.33 -13.92
CA GLY A 164 24.47 -5.95 -14.75
C GLY A 164 25.04 -7.21 -14.09
N ASP A 165 25.49 -8.17 -14.90
CA ASP A 165 25.84 -9.53 -14.44
C ASP A 165 26.90 -9.55 -13.33
N ALA A 166 27.91 -8.69 -13.42
CA ALA A 166 28.96 -8.58 -12.41
C ALA A 166 28.40 -8.10 -11.06
N GLU A 167 27.56 -7.05 -11.08
CA GLU A 167 26.96 -6.50 -9.87
C GLU A 167 25.93 -7.46 -9.26
N ILE A 168 25.20 -8.19 -10.10
CA ILE A 168 24.27 -9.23 -9.69
C ILE A 168 25.01 -10.37 -8.94
N ALA A 169 26.20 -10.78 -9.42
CA ALA A 169 27.00 -11.80 -8.74
C ALA A 169 27.46 -11.32 -7.36
N LEU A 170 27.93 -10.07 -7.25
CA LEU A 170 28.34 -9.46 -5.98
C LEU A 170 27.16 -9.30 -5.00
N THR A 171 26.00 -8.89 -5.51
CA THR A 171 24.77 -8.77 -4.69
C THR A 171 24.35 -10.13 -4.14
N ARG A 172 24.43 -11.19 -4.95
CA ARG A 172 24.15 -12.56 -4.49
C ARG A 172 25.11 -13.00 -3.38
N GLU A 173 26.40 -12.72 -3.52
CA GLU A 173 27.40 -13.01 -2.48
C GLU A 173 27.10 -12.24 -1.19
N GLN A 174 26.86 -10.93 -1.29
CA GLN A 174 26.56 -10.05 -0.16
C GLN A 174 25.31 -10.49 0.62
N LEU A 175 24.26 -10.93 -0.09
CA LEU A 175 23.01 -11.39 0.52
C LEU A 175 23.02 -12.89 0.89
N GLY A 176 24.10 -13.61 0.58
CA GLY A 176 24.17 -15.06 0.76
C GLY A 176 23.18 -15.84 -0.11
N TRP A 177 22.72 -15.26 -1.23
CA TRP A 177 21.75 -15.87 -2.15
C TRP A 177 22.43 -16.82 -3.14
N LYS A 178 22.29 -18.13 -2.92
CA LYS A 178 23.01 -19.17 -3.68
C LYS A 178 22.25 -19.73 -4.87
N TYR A 179 20.99 -19.34 -5.07
CA TYR A 179 20.10 -19.93 -6.07
C TYR A 179 20.22 -19.23 -7.43
N ALA A 180 20.01 -19.98 -8.51
CA ALA A 180 20.09 -19.50 -9.88
C ALA A 180 19.00 -18.44 -10.20
N PRO A 181 19.09 -17.72 -11.34
CA PRO A 181 18.03 -16.82 -11.76
C PRO A 181 16.67 -17.56 -11.84
N PHE A 182 15.65 -16.98 -11.20
CA PHE A 182 14.29 -17.51 -11.11
C PHE A 182 14.13 -18.84 -10.35
N GLU A 183 15.19 -19.31 -9.69
CA GLU A 183 15.10 -20.44 -8.75
C GLU A 183 14.71 -19.92 -7.36
N ILE A 184 13.54 -20.30 -6.89
CA ILE A 184 13.02 -19.94 -5.57
C ILE A 184 12.87 -21.22 -4.74
N PRO A 185 13.53 -21.29 -3.57
CA PRO A 185 13.42 -22.44 -2.66
C PRO A 185 11.99 -22.69 -2.20
N SER A 186 11.64 -23.96 -2.01
CA SER A 186 10.27 -24.34 -1.63
C SER A 186 9.89 -23.86 -0.23
N GLU A 187 10.86 -23.76 0.68
CA GLU A 187 10.67 -23.20 2.02
C GLU A 187 10.34 -21.70 2.02
N ILE A 188 10.81 -20.96 1.01
CA ILE A 188 10.44 -19.55 0.83
C ILE A 188 9.03 -19.48 0.26
N TYR A 189 8.70 -20.29 -0.75
CA TYR A 189 7.32 -20.38 -1.24
C TYR A 189 6.32 -20.73 -0.13
N ALA A 190 6.64 -21.71 0.71
CA ALA A 190 5.77 -22.12 1.81
C ALA A 190 5.51 -21.00 2.83
N GLN A 191 6.47 -20.10 3.04
CA GLN A 191 6.31 -18.94 3.92
C GLN A 191 5.47 -17.81 3.29
N TRP A 192 5.45 -17.73 1.96
CA TRP A 192 4.70 -16.70 1.21
C TRP A 192 3.33 -17.16 0.70
N ASP A 193 3.05 -18.47 0.72
CA ASP A 193 1.79 -19.02 0.23
C ASP A 193 0.61 -18.56 1.09
N ALA A 194 -0.25 -17.73 0.50
CA ALA A 194 -1.42 -17.17 1.17
C ALA A 194 -2.74 -17.81 0.72
N LYS A 195 -2.72 -18.92 -0.04
CA LYS A 195 -3.95 -19.49 -0.63
C LYS A 195 -4.91 -20.00 0.44
N GLU A 196 -4.42 -20.80 1.38
CA GLU A 196 -5.26 -21.37 2.43
C GLU A 196 -5.81 -20.28 3.36
N ALA A 197 -4.95 -19.37 3.81
CA ALA A 197 -5.35 -18.24 4.65
C ALA A 197 -6.33 -17.29 3.94
N GLY A 198 -6.13 -17.05 2.63
CA GLY A 198 -7.03 -16.26 1.80
C GLY A 198 -8.40 -16.91 1.63
N GLN A 199 -8.42 -18.21 1.28
CA GLN A 199 -9.65 -18.98 1.14
C GLN A 199 -10.46 -19.00 2.46
N ALA A 200 -9.79 -19.20 3.59
CA ALA A 200 -10.44 -19.17 4.90
C ALA A 200 -11.08 -17.80 5.21
N LYS A 201 -10.39 -16.70 4.90
CA LYS A 201 -10.92 -15.34 5.09
C LYS A 201 -12.13 -15.06 4.19
N GLU A 202 -12.05 -15.46 2.92
CA GLU A 202 -13.15 -15.29 1.97
C GLU A 202 -14.36 -16.15 2.35
N SER A 203 -14.16 -17.42 2.74
CA SER A 203 -15.23 -18.29 3.24
C SER A 203 -15.91 -17.69 4.48
N ALA A 204 -15.14 -17.18 5.44
CA ALA A 204 -15.70 -16.52 6.61
C ALA A 204 -16.49 -15.25 6.25
N TRP A 205 -16.04 -14.48 5.26
CA TRP A 205 -16.80 -13.33 4.75
C TRP A 205 -18.10 -13.76 4.06
N ASN A 206 -18.07 -14.83 3.26
CA ASN A 206 -19.26 -15.38 2.60
C ASN A 206 -20.33 -15.83 3.61
N GLU A 207 -19.92 -16.43 4.73
CA GLU A 207 -20.83 -16.79 5.83
C GLU A 207 -21.45 -15.55 6.49
N LYS A 208 -20.65 -14.50 6.75
CA LYS A 208 -21.14 -13.21 7.26
C LYS A 208 -22.14 -12.57 6.28
N PHE A 209 -21.83 -12.59 5.00
CA PHE A 209 -22.71 -12.03 3.96
C PHE A 209 -24.01 -12.83 3.81
N ALA A 210 -23.97 -14.16 3.91
CA ALA A 210 -25.17 -14.99 3.91
C ALA A 210 -26.09 -14.69 5.12
N ALA A 211 -25.52 -14.50 6.30
CA ALA A 211 -26.26 -14.07 7.49
C ALA A 211 -26.85 -12.67 7.30
N TYR A 212 -26.07 -11.74 6.73
CA TYR A 212 -26.53 -10.39 6.39
C TYR A 212 -27.70 -10.43 5.40
N ALA A 213 -27.62 -11.22 4.33
CA ALA A 213 -28.67 -11.33 3.32
C ALA A 213 -29.98 -11.91 3.87
N LYS A 214 -29.91 -12.78 4.89
CA LYS A 214 -31.11 -13.26 5.59
C LYS A 214 -31.76 -12.18 6.44
N ALA A 215 -30.96 -11.33 7.09
CA ALA A 215 -31.45 -10.26 7.96
C ALA A 215 -31.89 -9.00 7.19
N TYR A 216 -31.21 -8.68 6.09
CA TYR A 216 -31.37 -7.44 5.31
C TYR A 216 -31.43 -7.78 3.80
N PRO A 217 -32.48 -8.48 3.34
CA PRO A 217 -32.53 -9.02 1.97
C PRO A 217 -32.55 -7.95 0.88
N GLN A 218 -33.16 -6.79 1.14
CA GLN A 218 -33.21 -5.68 0.17
C GLN A 218 -31.83 -5.03 0.01
N GLU A 219 -31.15 -4.75 1.12
CA GLU A 219 -29.83 -4.16 1.08
C GLU A 219 -28.76 -5.12 0.57
N ALA A 220 -28.88 -6.42 0.84
CA ALA A 220 -27.99 -7.42 0.25
C ALA A 220 -28.16 -7.55 -1.27
N ALA A 221 -29.40 -7.46 -1.77
CA ALA A 221 -29.67 -7.43 -3.21
C ALA A 221 -29.06 -6.17 -3.85
N GLU A 222 -29.23 -5.00 -3.22
CA GLU A 222 -28.65 -3.74 -3.69
C GLU A 222 -27.11 -3.75 -3.64
N PHE A 223 -26.51 -4.28 -2.57
CA PHE A 223 -25.06 -4.45 -2.47
C PHE A 223 -24.54 -5.34 -3.61
N THR A 224 -25.18 -6.50 -3.81
CA THR A 224 -24.82 -7.45 -4.87
C THR A 224 -24.92 -6.81 -6.26
N ARG A 225 -25.99 -6.04 -6.52
CA ARG A 225 -26.15 -5.30 -7.78
C ARG A 225 -24.97 -4.35 -8.04
N ARG A 226 -24.59 -3.56 -7.03
CA ARG A 226 -23.46 -2.62 -7.14
C ARG A 226 -22.12 -3.32 -7.33
N MET A 227 -21.87 -4.43 -6.62
CA MET A 227 -20.63 -5.20 -6.78
C MET A 227 -20.50 -5.85 -8.16
N LYS A 228 -21.63 -6.14 -8.83
CA LYS A 228 -21.64 -6.61 -10.24
C LYS A 228 -21.43 -5.50 -11.27
N GLY A 229 -21.41 -4.23 -10.85
CA GLY A 229 -21.36 -3.08 -11.76
C GLY A 229 -22.65 -2.87 -12.56
N GLU A 230 -23.78 -3.38 -12.10
CA GLU A 230 -25.09 -3.17 -12.74
C GLU A 230 -25.62 -1.78 -12.37
N ASN A 231 -25.85 -0.93 -13.38
CA ASN A 231 -26.39 0.41 -13.17
C ASN A 231 -27.82 0.35 -12.60
N ALA A 232 -28.20 1.37 -11.82
CA ALA A 232 -29.59 1.54 -11.41
C ALA A 232 -30.46 1.78 -12.65
N VAL A 233 -31.44 0.89 -12.86
CA VAL A 233 -32.57 1.12 -13.78
C VAL A 233 -33.56 2.05 -13.09
#